data_AF-A0A1G7NKS3-F1
#
_entry.id   AF-A0A1G7NKS3-F1
#
_cell.length_a   1.000
_cell.length_b   1.000
_cell.length_c   1.000
_cell.angle_alpha   90.00
_cell.angle_beta   90.00
_cell.angle_gamma   90.00
#
_symmetry.space_group_name_H-M   'P 1'
#
loop_
_entity.id
_entity.type
_entity.pdbx_description
1 polymer ?
#
loop_
_entity_poly.entity_id
_entity_poly.type
_entity_poly.pdbx_seq_one_letter_code
_entity_poly.pdbx_strand_id
1 'polypeptide(L)'
;MHARLRLIAATSLLLPLAGCFIQTKKDANGKESNVDIQTPLGGMSVKTDNAAVAAKLGLPIYPGAMPEQKKDNDESSADVNMNFGPFHLRVLAQGYTSTDSPDKVRAFYQKALAQYGDVIECQGKQPVNGSASHTAQGLTCDNDNHISVSDDKKKAIKFDSNEVELKAGSKSRQHIVGYEMKDGRTRFALVALELPSDNEDSKQAN
;
A
#
# COMPACT_ATOMS: atom_id res chain seq x y z
N MET A 1 62.73 -11.39 48.82
CA MET A 1 61.56 -12.27 48.84
C MET A 1 60.35 -11.47 49.31
N HIS A 2 59.54 -10.93 48.39
CA HIS A 2 58.28 -10.23 48.70
C HIS A 2 57.20 -10.63 47.70
N ALA A 3 56.10 -11.15 48.23
CA ALA A 3 54.90 -11.54 47.52
C ALA A 3 54.17 -10.31 46.96
N ARG A 4 53.55 -10.42 45.78
CA ARG A 4 52.44 -9.55 45.37
C ARG A 4 51.33 -10.36 44.71
N LEU A 5 50.35 -10.65 45.57
CA LEU A 5 48.96 -10.99 45.29
C LEU A 5 48.41 -10.11 44.15
N ARG A 6 48.03 -10.71 43.02
CA ARG A 6 47.33 -10.00 41.93
C ARG A 6 45.83 -10.25 42.05
N LEU A 7 45.14 -9.16 42.41
CA LEU A 7 43.69 -8.99 42.44
C LEU A 7 43.07 -9.40 41.09
N ILE A 8 42.10 -10.30 41.11
CA ILE A 8 41.23 -10.59 39.97
C ILE A 8 40.19 -9.47 39.92
N ALA A 9 40.33 -8.53 38.99
CA ALA A 9 39.32 -7.52 38.72
C ALA A 9 38.21 -8.16 37.88
N ALA A 10 37.08 -8.47 38.51
CA ALA A 10 35.86 -8.87 37.82
C ALA A 10 35.26 -7.64 37.10
N THR A 11 35.63 -7.44 35.85
CA THR A 11 34.94 -6.51 34.95
C THR A 11 33.61 -7.13 34.54
N SER A 12 32.55 -6.79 35.28
CA SER A 12 31.17 -7.04 34.88
C SER A 12 30.87 -6.24 33.61
N LEU A 13 30.75 -6.96 32.50
CA LEU A 13 30.27 -6.43 31.22
C LEU A 13 28.77 -6.11 31.37
N LEU A 14 28.45 -4.87 31.74
CA LEU A 14 27.10 -4.32 31.67
C LEU A 14 26.72 -4.19 30.18
N LEU A 15 26.02 -5.20 29.64
CA LEU A 15 25.30 -5.04 28.38
C LEU A 15 24.17 -4.02 28.58
N PRO A 16 24.12 -2.90 27.83
CA PRO A 16 22.93 -2.08 27.80
C PRO A 16 21.81 -2.89 27.14
N LEU A 17 20.77 -3.21 27.91
CA LEU A 17 19.49 -3.65 27.37
C LEU A 17 18.96 -2.53 26.47
N ALA A 18 19.10 -2.68 25.16
CA ALA A 18 18.43 -1.83 24.19
C ALA A 18 16.92 -2.05 24.34
N GLY A 19 16.29 -1.22 25.18
CA GLY A 19 14.84 -1.22 25.36
C GLY A 19 14.16 -0.76 24.08
N CYS A 20 13.30 -1.60 23.50
CA CYS A 20 12.35 -1.16 22.49
C CYS A 20 11.45 -0.06 23.08
N PHE A 21 11.46 1.13 22.48
CA PHE A 21 10.55 2.20 22.87
C PHE A 21 9.34 2.19 21.92
N ILE A 22 8.20 1.71 22.40
CA ILE A 22 6.92 1.77 21.66
C ILE A 22 6.24 3.09 22.03
N GLN A 23 6.23 4.08 21.12
CA GLN A 23 5.38 5.26 21.27
C GLN A 23 4.02 5.01 20.65
N THR A 24 2.99 4.82 21.48
CA THR A 24 1.59 4.91 21.04
C THR A 24 1.08 6.31 21.37
N LYS A 25 0.72 7.11 20.35
CA LYS A 25 -0.02 8.37 20.55
C LYS A 25 -1.50 8.07 20.39
N LYS A 26 -2.27 8.23 21.47
CA LYS A 26 -3.74 8.13 21.48
C LYS A 26 -4.34 9.53 21.26
N ASP A 27 -5.39 9.62 20.46
CA ASP A 27 -6.18 10.85 20.30
C ASP A 27 -7.17 11.05 21.48
N ALA A 28 -7.79 12.22 21.54
CA ALA A 28 -8.71 12.62 22.61
C ALA A 28 -9.97 11.74 22.75
N ASN A 29 -10.21 10.80 21.82
CA ASN A 29 -11.35 9.88 21.81
C ASN A 29 -10.95 8.41 22.03
N GLY A 30 -9.67 8.13 22.31
CA GLY A 30 -9.20 6.77 22.60
C GLY A 30 -9.17 5.83 21.38
N LYS A 31 -9.19 6.36 20.15
CA LYS A 31 -9.10 5.56 18.92
C LYS A 31 -7.64 5.56 18.43
N GLU A 32 -7.07 4.37 18.22
CA GLU A 32 -5.70 4.22 17.72
C GLU A 32 -5.68 4.52 16.21
N SER A 33 -5.14 5.67 15.81
CA SER A 33 -5.13 6.12 14.41
C SER A 33 -3.75 6.15 13.76
N ASN A 34 -2.65 6.02 14.52
CA ASN A 34 -1.29 5.98 13.98
C ASN A 34 -0.45 4.95 14.76
N VAL A 35 -0.16 3.81 14.13
CA VAL A 35 0.75 2.78 14.67
C VAL A 35 2.09 2.95 13.97
N ASP A 36 3.03 3.63 14.64
CA ASP A 36 4.44 3.68 14.24
C ASP A 36 5.23 2.67 15.07
N ILE A 37 5.56 1.52 14.50
CA ILE A 37 6.47 0.55 15.13
C ILE A 37 7.86 0.85 14.59
N GLN A 38 8.76 1.29 15.46
CA GLN A 38 10.16 1.50 15.12
C GLN A 38 11.03 0.47 15.86
N THR A 39 11.84 -0.24 15.10
CA THR A 39 12.87 -1.17 15.58
C THR A 39 14.22 -0.72 15.01
N PRO A 40 15.35 -1.11 15.62
CA PRO A 40 16.68 -0.76 15.11
C PRO A 40 16.94 -1.20 13.65
N LEU A 41 16.17 -2.18 13.16
CA LEU A 41 16.30 -2.75 11.82
C LEU A 41 15.22 -2.26 10.84
N GLY A 42 14.31 -1.38 11.27
CA GLY A 42 13.21 -0.91 10.42
C GLY A 42 11.92 -0.57 11.17
N GLY A 43 10.87 -0.23 10.44
CA GLY A 43 9.59 0.10 11.03
C GLY A 43 8.39 0.00 10.09
N MET A 44 7.20 0.10 10.70
CA MET A 44 5.91 0.13 10.03
C MET A 44 5.15 1.39 10.43
N SER A 45 4.53 2.08 9.47
CA SER A 45 3.64 3.21 9.70
C SER A 45 2.34 3.03 8.91
N VAL A 46 1.21 3.42 9.52
CA VAL A 46 -0.10 3.49 8.84
C VAL A 46 -0.65 4.89 9.03
N LYS A 47 -0.95 5.58 7.92
CA LYS A 47 -1.59 6.90 7.91
C LYS A 47 -2.87 6.86 7.10
N THR A 48 -3.91 7.56 7.52
CA THR A 48 -5.21 7.55 6.83
C THR A 48 -5.63 8.90 6.27
N ASP A 49 -4.83 9.96 6.40
CA ASP A 49 -5.20 11.32 5.94
C ASP A 49 -5.44 11.39 4.43
N ASN A 50 -6.66 11.71 4.00
CA ASN A 50 -7.03 11.69 2.57
C ASN A 50 -6.17 12.65 1.72
N ALA A 51 -5.90 13.87 2.20
CA ALA A 51 -5.19 14.88 1.43
C ALA A 51 -3.71 14.49 1.25
N ALA A 52 -3.08 13.98 2.31
CA ALA A 52 -1.72 13.51 2.29
C ALA A 52 -1.56 12.25 1.42
N VAL A 53 -2.51 11.32 1.47
CA VAL A 53 -2.50 10.12 0.63
C VAL A 53 -2.72 10.48 -0.85
N ALA A 54 -3.70 11.34 -1.15
CA ALA A 54 -3.95 11.83 -2.51
C ALA A 54 -2.71 12.48 -3.14
N ALA A 55 -1.98 13.30 -2.39
CA ALA A 55 -0.75 13.93 -2.86
C ALA A 55 0.38 12.92 -3.16
N LYS A 56 0.38 11.75 -2.51
CA LYS A 56 1.42 10.71 -2.66
C LYS A 56 1.11 9.69 -3.75
N LEU A 57 -0.15 9.54 -4.14
CA LEU A 57 -0.59 8.54 -5.13
C LEU A 57 0.00 8.77 -6.54
N GLY A 58 0.43 9.99 -6.84
CA GLY A 58 1.02 10.35 -8.13
C GLY A 58 0.02 10.42 -9.30
N LEU A 59 -1.27 10.19 -9.03
CA LEU A 59 -2.35 10.30 -9.99
C LEU A 59 -3.20 11.55 -9.71
N PRO A 60 -3.69 12.23 -10.77
CA PRO A 60 -4.58 13.36 -10.59
C PRO A 60 -5.94 12.92 -10.05
N ILE A 61 -6.53 13.73 -9.17
CA ILE A 61 -7.90 13.53 -8.70
C ILE A 61 -8.86 13.77 -9.87
N TYR A 62 -9.78 12.83 -10.12
CA TYR A 62 -10.81 13.00 -11.15
C TYR A 62 -11.66 14.25 -10.90
N PRO A 63 -11.92 15.10 -11.90
CA PRO A 63 -12.71 16.32 -11.74
C PRO A 63 -14.10 16.05 -11.16
N GLY A 64 -14.44 16.73 -10.06
CA GLY A 64 -15.74 16.57 -9.41
C GLY A 64 -15.90 15.29 -8.57
N ALA A 65 -14.86 14.47 -8.46
CA ALA A 65 -14.89 13.33 -7.56
C ALA A 65 -14.88 13.76 -6.08
N MET A 66 -15.58 12.99 -5.26
CA MET A 66 -15.62 13.16 -3.81
C MET A 66 -14.97 11.96 -3.14
N PRO A 67 -14.12 12.14 -2.10
CA PRO A 67 -13.61 11.03 -1.32
C PRO A 67 -14.75 10.15 -0.84
N GLU A 68 -14.59 8.84 -0.97
CA GLU A 68 -15.62 7.92 -0.50
C GLU A 68 -15.71 8.01 1.03
N GLN A 69 -16.92 8.17 1.57
CA GLN A 69 -17.15 8.16 3.02
C GLN A 69 -17.63 6.77 3.45
N LYS A 70 -16.99 6.20 4.47
CA LYS A 70 -17.45 4.94 5.09
C LYS A 70 -18.57 5.24 6.10
N LYS A 71 -19.42 4.25 6.39
CA LYS A 71 -20.59 4.36 7.29
C LYS A 71 -20.29 4.96 8.67
N ASP A 72 -19.04 4.87 9.15
CA ASP A 72 -18.60 5.38 10.46
C ASP A 72 -17.86 6.74 10.38
N ASN A 73 -17.96 7.48 9.26
CA ASN A 73 -17.15 8.68 8.95
C ASN A 73 -15.63 8.42 8.92
N ASP A 74 -15.21 7.17 8.76
CA ASP A 74 -13.79 6.81 8.62
C ASP A 74 -13.30 7.13 7.20
N GLU A 75 -12.04 7.56 7.10
CA GLU A 75 -11.37 7.89 5.83
C GLU A 75 -11.27 6.69 4.89
N SER A 76 -11.41 6.92 3.59
CA SER A 76 -11.21 5.90 2.54
C SER A 76 -9.77 5.85 2.03
N SER A 77 -8.84 6.46 2.75
CA SER A 77 -7.40 6.45 2.46
C SER A 77 -6.60 5.53 3.37
N ALA A 78 -5.50 5.03 2.83
CA ALA A 78 -4.43 4.37 3.57
C ALA A 78 -3.05 4.63 2.92
N ASP A 79 -2.05 4.96 3.73
CA ASP A 79 -0.62 4.90 3.43
C ASP A 79 0.01 3.94 4.44
N VAL A 80 0.18 2.70 4.01
CA VAL A 80 0.87 1.65 4.76
C VAL A 80 2.28 1.57 4.22
N ASN A 81 3.27 1.81 5.07
CA ASN A 81 4.68 1.71 4.73
C ASN A 81 5.35 0.76 5.72
N MET A 82 6.00 -0.27 5.19
CA MET A 82 6.77 -1.26 5.93
C MET A 82 8.18 -1.29 5.37
N ASN A 83 9.16 -0.99 6.21
CA ASN A 83 10.55 -0.92 5.80
C ASN A 83 11.42 -1.64 6.81
N PHE A 84 12.03 -2.76 6.44
CA PHE A 84 12.84 -3.60 7.33
C PHE A 84 14.14 -4.03 6.62
N GLY A 85 15.21 -3.26 6.79
CA GLY A 85 16.48 -3.48 6.09
C GLY A 85 16.29 -3.46 4.56
N PRO A 86 16.57 -4.56 3.83
CA PRO A 86 16.37 -4.62 2.37
C PRO A 86 14.91 -4.82 1.96
N PHE A 87 14.02 -5.16 2.89
CA PHE A 87 12.59 -5.32 2.61
C PHE A 87 11.91 -3.96 2.62
N HIS A 88 11.26 -3.61 1.51
CA HIS A 88 10.42 -2.42 1.40
C HIS A 88 9.07 -2.78 0.79
N LEU A 89 7.99 -2.48 1.51
CA LEU A 89 6.61 -2.60 1.02
C LEU A 89 5.89 -1.29 1.31
N ARG A 90 5.21 -0.76 0.30
CA ARG A 90 4.34 0.40 0.46
C ARG A 90 3.04 0.25 -0.29
N VAL A 91 1.95 0.61 0.37
CA VAL A 91 0.59 0.60 -0.18
C VAL A 91 -0.03 1.97 0.07
N LEU A 92 -0.31 2.68 -1.01
CA LEU A 92 -1.12 3.90 -1.01
C LEU A 92 -2.46 3.58 -1.65
N ALA A 93 -3.56 3.92 -1.00
CA ALA A 93 -4.90 3.66 -1.53
C ALA A 93 -5.84 4.81 -1.16
N GLN A 94 -6.67 5.28 -2.09
CA GLN A 94 -7.73 6.27 -1.84
C GLN A 94 -8.97 5.97 -2.67
N GLY A 95 -10.12 5.92 -1.98
CA GLY A 95 -11.42 5.70 -2.60
C GLY A 95 -12.14 7.01 -2.93
N TYR A 96 -12.89 7.01 -4.02
CA TYR A 96 -13.65 8.14 -4.51
C TYR A 96 -15.01 7.71 -5.09
N THR A 97 -15.91 8.68 -5.22
CA THR A 97 -17.17 8.55 -5.94
C THR A 97 -17.33 9.70 -6.93
N SER A 98 -17.97 9.43 -8.07
CA SER A 98 -18.32 10.39 -9.10
C SER A 98 -19.74 10.14 -9.61
N THR A 99 -20.41 11.18 -10.11
CA THR A 99 -21.70 11.07 -10.80
C THR A 99 -21.55 10.80 -12.30
N ASP A 100 -20.33 10.91 -12.83
CA ASP A 100 -20.02 10.54 -14.20
C ASP A 100 -20.02 9.02 -14.40
N SER A 101 -20.12 8.56 -15.65
CA SER A 101 -20.14 7.12 -15.97
C SER A 101 -18.77 6.45 -15.75
N PRO A 102 -18.74 5.12 -15.52
CA PRO A 102 -17.50 4.37 -15.36
C PRO A 102 -16.57 4.53 -16.55
N ASP A 103 -17.09 4.55 -17.78
CA ASP A 103 -16.30 4.73 -19.00
C ASP A 103 -15.56 6.07 -19.06
N LYS A 104 -16.18 7.13 -18.54
CA LYS A 104 -15.56 8.46 -18.51
C LYS A 104 -14.43 8.51 -17.47
N VAL A 105 -14.62 7.85 -16.34
CA VAL A 105 -13.60 7.69 -15.29
C VAL A 105 -12.44 6.82 -15.82
N ARG A 106 -12.75 5.67 -16.42
CA ARG A 106 -11.81 4.77 -17.09
C ARG A 106 -10.95 5.51 -18.13
N ALA A 107 -11.57 6.21 -19.07
CA ALA A 107 -10.84 6.91 -20.13
C ALA A 107 -9.93 8.03 -19.61
N PHE A 108 -10.32 8.69 -18.51
CA PHE A 108 -9.47 9.67 -17.84
C PHE A 108 -8.24 9.00 -17.23
N TYR A 109 -8.43 7.94 -16.45
CA TYR A 109 -7.33 7.27 -15.77
C TYR A 109 -6.45 6.45 -16.70
N GLN A 110 -6.98 5.93 -17.81
CA GLN A 110 -6.18 5.30 -18.85
C GLN A 110 -5.12 6.27 -19.40
N LYS A 111 -5.47 7.55 -19.59
CA LYS A 111 -4.52 8.59 -20.00
C LYS A 111 -3.56 8.97 -18.87
N ALA A 112 -4.07 9.09 -17.65
CA ALA A 112 -3.24 9.48 -16.50
C ALA A 112 -2.20 8.39 -16.14
N LEU A 113 -2.56 7.11 -16.27
CA LEU A 113 -1.68 5.97 -16.01
C LEU A 113 -0.59 5.81 -17.06
N ALA A 114 -0.78 6.32 -18.28
CA ALA A 114 0.22 6.24 -19.34
C ALA A 114 1.58 6.88 -18.97
N GLN A 115 1.61 7.77 -17.97
CA GLN A 115 2.86 8.29 -17.42
C GLN A 115 3.76 7.21 -16.77
N TYR A 116 3.18 6.06 -16.42
CA TYR A 116 3.86 4.91 -15.81
C TYR A 116 4.15 3.77 -16.80
N GLY A 117 3.93 3.99 -18.09
CA GLY A 117 4.16 3.02 -19.16
C GLY A 117 2.86 2.51 -19.79
N ASP A 118 2.92 1.34 -20.41
CA ASP A 118 1.75 0.73 -21.03
C ASP A 118 0.68 0.44 -19.97
N VAL A 119 -0.57 0.73 -20.32
CA VAL A 119 -1.73 0.48 -19.48
C VAL A 119 -2.41 -0.78 -19.97
N ILE A 120 -2.56 -1.75 -19.08
CA ILE A 120 -3.37 -2.94 -19.31
C ILE A 120 -4.69 -2.81 -18.57
N GLU A 121 -5.76 -3.32 -19.16
CA GLU A 121 -7.08 -3.39 -18.57
C GLU A 121 -7.40 -4.86 -18.26
N CYS A 122 -7.70 -5.13 -17.00
CA CYS A 122 -7.86 -6.46 -16.44
C CYS A 122 -9.28 -6.64 -15.94
N GLN A 123 -9.88 -7.79 -16.19
CA GLN A 123 -11.11 -8.22 -15.52
C GLN A 123 -10.80 -9.51 -14.75
N GLY A 124 -10.80 -9.42 -13.43
CA GLY A 124 -10.22 -10.46 -12.58
C GLY A 124 -8.76 -10.73 -12.94
N LYS A 125 -8.40 -12.01 -13.15
CA LYS A 125 -7.02 -12.41 -13.48
C LYS A 125 -6.68 -12.38 -14.97
N GLN A 126 -7.56 -11.84 -15.82
CA GLN A 126 -7.44 -11.93 -17.27
C GLN A 126 -7.47 -10.54 -17.91
N PRO A 127 -6.71 -10.32 -19.01
CA PRO A 127 -6.83 -9.09 -19.77
C PRO A 127 -8.20 -9.01 -20.44
N VAL A 128 -8.80 -7.82 -20.48
CA VAL A 128 -10.02 -7.59 -21.26
C VAL A 128 -9.71 -7.70 -22.76
N ASN A 129 -10.72 -8.04 -23.56
CA ASN A 129 -10.54 -8.18 -25.00
C ASN A 129 -10.02 -6.87 -25.63
N GLY A 130 -8.89 -6.94 -26.34
CA GLY A 130 -8.23 -5.78 -26.95
C GLY A 130 -7.19 -5.07 -26.06
N SER A 131 -7.05 -5.45 -24.78
CA SER A 131 -5.93 -5.03 -23.95
C SER A 131 -4.69 -5.89 -24.20
N ALA A 132 -3.50 -5.31 -24.03
CA ALA A 132 -2.27 -6.08 -23.95
C ALA A 132 -2.32 -7.03 -22.72
N SER A 133 -1.65 -8.18 -22.83
CA SER A 133 -1.57 -9.17 -21.74
C SER A 133 -0.58 -8.79 -20.64
N HIS A 134 0.36 -7.89 -20.96
CA HIS A 134 1.37 -7.39 -20.04
C HIS A 134 1.83 -5.98 -20.43
N THR A 135 2.42 -5.27 -19.47
CA THR A 135 3.15 -4.02 -19.73
C THR A 135 4.56 -4.33 -20.25
N ALA A 136 5.24 -3.35 -20.87
CA ALA A 136 6.65 -3.48 -21.23
C ALA A 136 7.59 -3.87 -20.06
N GLN A 137 7.16 -3.66 -18.81
CA GLN A 137 7.93 -4.00 -17.60
C GLN A 137 7.46 -5.33 -16.96
N GLY A 138 6.66 -6.11 -17.68
CA GLY A 138 6.27 -7.47 -17.29
C GLY A 138 5.18 -7.55 -16.22
N LEU A 139 4.43 -6.47 -15.97
CA LEU A 139 3.23 -6.50 -15.14
C LEU A 139 2.08 -7.14 -15.94
N THR A 140 1.35 -8.07 -15.34
CA THR A 140 0.27 -8.87 -15.94
C THR A 140 -1.00 -8.81 -15.09
N CYS A 141 -2.13 -9.25 -15.64
CA CYS A 141 -3.40 -9.35 -14.90
C CYS A 141 -3.46 -10.51 -13.91
N ASP A 142 -2.64 -11.56 -14.08
CA ASP A 142 -2.62 -12.76 -13.23
C ASP A 142 -1.84 -12.58 -11.92
N ASN A 143 -1.18 -11.43 -11.74
CA ASN A 143 -0.52 -11.10 -10.48
C ASN A 143 -1.55 -11.10 -9.34
N ASP A 144 -1.28 -11.87 -8.28
CA ASP A 144 -2.13 -11.97 -7.09
C ASP A 144 -2.25 -10.65 -6.30
N ASN A 145 -1.58 -9.59 -6.76
CA ASN A 145 -1.75 -8.21 -6.31
C ASN A 145 -3.06 -7.63 -6.88
N HIS A 146 -4.17 -8.24 -6.48
CA HIS A 146 -5.50 -7.71 -6.71
C HIS A 146 -5.89 -6.86 -5.50
N ILE A 147 -6.72 -5.86 -5.74
CA ILE A 147 -7.34 -5.11 -4.65
C ILE A 147 -8.41 -6.04 -4.03
N SER A 148 -8.02 -6.95 -3.15
CA SER A 148 -8.96 -7.77 -2.38
C SER A 148 -9.41 -7.05 -1.14
N VAL A 149 -10.71 -7.16 -0.87
CA VAL A 149 -11.24 -6.69 0.39
C VAL A 149 -12.32 -7.62 0.95
N SER A 150 -12.10 -8.08 2.16
CA SER A 150 -13.02 -8.94 2.93
C SER A 150 -14.07 -8.14 3.71
N ASP A 151 -15.23 -8.75 3.97
CA ASP A 151 -16.27 -8.22 4.87
C ASP A 151 -15.88 -8.23 6.35
N ASP A 152 -14.87 -9.02 6.69
CA ASP A 152 -14.44 -9.14 8.07
C ASP A 152 -13.28 -8.18 8.40
N LYS A 153 -13.69 -7.04 8.98
CA LYS A 153 -12.91 -6.08 9.78
C LYS A 153 -12.10 -5.02 9.02
N LYS A 154 -12.80 -3.89 8.82
CA LYS A 154 -12.35 -2.48 8.99
C LYS A 154 -11.06 -2.04 8.24
N LYS A 155 -11.28 -1.20 7.22
CA LYS A 155 -10.35 -0.20 6.60
C LYS A 155 -9.71 -0.50 5.22
N ALA A 156 -10.36 -1.22 4.31
CA ALA A 156 -9.90 -1.28 2.91
C ALA A 156 -11.01 -0.90 1.90
N ILE A 157 -10.63 -0.37 0.74
CA ILE A 157 -11.53 0.11 -0.32
C ILE A 157 -11.95 -1.08 -1.19
N LYS A 158 -13.23 -1.44 -1.11
CA LYS A 158 -13.80 -2.66 -1.72
C LYS A 158 -14.12 -2.46 -3.18
N PHE A 159 -13.67 -3.40 -4.00
CA PHE A 159 -14.01 -3.57 -5.40
C PHE A 159 -14.33 -5.06 -5.63
N ASP A 160 -15.30 -5.35 -6.49
CA ASP A 160 -15.82 -6.71 -6.67
C ASP A 160 -14.86 -7.62 -7.47
N SER A 161 -15.04 -8.95 -7.37
CA SER A 161 -14.12 -9.90 -8.01
C SER A 161 -14.24 -9.97 -9.54
N ASN A 162 -15.27 -9.34 -10.12
CA ASN A 162 -15.48 -9.24 -11.56
C ASN A 162 -15.10 -7.85 -12.08
N GLU A 163 -14.46 -7.05 -11.24
CA GLU A 163 -14.25 -5.65 -11.51
C GLU A 163 -13.12 -5.43 -12.50
N VAL A 164 -13.27 -4.35 -13.25
CA VAL A 164 -12.33 -3.93 -14.26
C VAL A 164 -11.31 -3.02 -13.61
N GLU A 165 -10.04 -3.40 -13.71
CA GLU A 165 -8.90 -2.65 -13.20
C GLU A 165 -8.03 -2.17 -14.36
N LEU A 166 -7.59 -0.92 -14.33
CA LEU A 166 -6.47 -0.45 -15.13
C LEU A 166 -5.18 -0.61 -14.33
N LYS A 167 -4.15 -1.22 -14.92
CA LYS A 167 -2.83 -1.39 -14.30
C LYS A 167 -1.73 -0.81 -15.19
N ALA A 168 -0.73 -0.18 -14.57
CA ALA A 168 0.48 0.31 -15.23
C ALA A 168 1.71 0.13 -14.33
N GLY A 169 2.90 0.12 -14.94
CA GLY A 169 4.19 -0.06 -14.24
C GLY A 169 4.77 -1.47 -14.35
N SER A 170 5.50 -1.90 -13.32
CA SER A 170 6.21 -3.18 -13.23
C SER A 170 5.61 -4.09 -12.16
N LYS A 171 6.09 -5.33 -12.05
CA LYS A 171 5.69 -6.24 -10.97
C LYS A 171 5.94 -5.66 -9.57
N SER A 172 7.05 -4.96 -9.37
CA SER A 172 7.42 -4.38 -8.07
C SER A 172 6.90 -2.96 -7.84
N ARG A 173 6.46 -2.23 -8.88
CA ARG A 173 5.90 -0.87 -8.76
C ARG A 173 4.69 -0.73 -9.65
N GLN A 174 3.51 -0.80 -9.04
CA GLN A 174 2.24 -0.85 -9.75
C GLN A 174 1.40 0.39 -9.44
N HIS A 175 0.74 0.92 -10.46
CA HIS A 175 -0.35 1.88 -10.33
C HIS A 175 -1.63 1.23 -10.83
N ILE A 176 -2.64 1.19 -9.97
CA ILE A 176 -3.89 0.45 -10.20
C ILE A 176 -5.07 1.40 -10.02
N VAL A 177 -6.04 1.31 -10.92
CA VAL A 177 -7.33 1.99 -10.81
C VAL A 177 -8.45 0.98 -10.98
N GLY A 178 -9.15 0.69 -9.89
CA GLY A 178 -10.40 -0.08 -9.91
C GLY A 178 -11.60 0.88 -10.02
N TYR A 179 -12.62 0.49 -10.76
CA TYR A 179 -13.87 1.25 -10.89
C TYR A 179 -15.09 0.36 -11.14
N GLU A 180 -16.19 0.72 -10.49
CA GLU A 180 -17.49 0.05 -10.61
C GLU A 180 -18.63 1.07 -10.67
N MET A 181 -19.76 0.65 -11.23
CA MET A 181 -21.02 1.36 -11.09
C MET A 181 -21.75 0.81 -9.86
N LYS A 182 -22.00 1.66 -8.86
CA LYS A 182 -22.66 1.28 -7.61
C LYS A 182 -23.62 2.37 -7.15
N ASP A 183 -24.84 1.98 -6.80
CA ASP A 183 -25.89 2.88 -6.30
C ASP A 183 -26.11 4.12 -7.19
N GLY A 184 -26.02 3.94 -8.52
CA GLY A 184 -26.21 5.02 -9.49
C GLY A 184 -25.01 5.97 -9.66
N ARG A 185 -23.86 5.66 -9.04
CA ARG A 185 -22.63 6.47 -9.10
C ARG A 185 -21.44 5.60 -9.48
N THR A 186 -20.43 6.20 -10.09
CA THR A 186 -19.15 5.51 -10.28
C THR A 186 -18.36 5.58 -8.99
N ARG A 187 -18.07 4.43 -8.41
CA ARG A 187 -17.07 4.28 -7.34
C ARG A 187 -15.76 3.90 -7.99
N PHE A 188 -14.65 4.47 -7.54
CA PHE A 188 -13.33 4.09 -8.03
C PHE A 188 -12.28 4.30 -6.95
N ALA A 189 -11.15 3.60 -7.05
CA ALA A 189 -9.99 3.86 -6.21
C ALA A 189 -8.72 3.94 -7.01
N LEU A 190 -7.80 4.69 -6.42
CA LEU A 190 -6.44 4.81 -6.89
C LEU A 190 -5.55 4.08 -5.90
N VAL A 191 -4.70 3.20 -6.42
CA VAL A 191 -3.74 2.44 -5.62
C VAL A 191 -2.36 2.58 -6.24
N ALA A 192 -1.36 2.82 -5.40
CA ALA A 192 0.05 2.66 -5.75
C ALA A 192 0.68 1.61 -4.83
N LEU A 193 1.31 0.61 -5.43
CA LEU A 193 1.99 -0.49 -4.73
C LEU A 193 3.47 -0.45 -5.04
N GLU A 194 4.29 -0.46 -4.00
CA GLU A 194 5.72 -0.75 -4.09
C GLU A 194 5.95 -2.05 -3.33
N LEU A 195 6.22 -3.13 -4.05
CA LEU A 195 6.47 -4.44 -3.48
C LEU A 195 7.97 -4.63 -3.24
N PRO A 196 8.34 -5.49 -2.28
CA PRO A 196 9.71 -5.95 -2.14
C PRO A 196 10.22 -6.45 -3.49
N SER A 197 11.47 -6.14 -3.80
CA SER A 197 12.09 -6.71 -5.00
C SER A 197 12.19 -8.22 -4.81
N ASP A 198 11.73 -8.99 -5.80
CA ASP A 198 11.96 -10.42 -5.88
C ASP A 198 13.46 -10.64 -6.07
N ASN A 199 14.22 -10.67 -4.98
CA ASN A 199 15.55 -11.24 -5.01
C ASN A 199 15.33 -12.76 -5.05
N GLU A 200 15.52 -13.36 -6.22
CA GLU A 200 15.56 -14.82 -6.47
C GLU A 200 16.62 -15.58 -5.62
N ASP A 201 17.26 -14.92 -4.65
CA ASP A 201 18.31 -15.48 -3.79
C ASP A 201 17.77 -16.27 -2.58
N SER A 202 16.46 -16.28 -2.31
CA SER A 202 15.90 -17.06 -1.19
C SER A 202 15.62 -18.54 -1.53
N LYS A 203 15.99 -19.04 -2.71
CA LYS A 203 15.82 -20.46 -3.06
C LYS A 203 16.97 -21.38 -2.60
N GLN A 204 17.90 -20.87 -1.80
CA GLN A 204 19.00 -21.67 -1.25
C GLN A 204 19.20 -21.44 0.25
N ALA A 205 18.13 -21.64 1.03
CA ALA A 205 18.23 -21.82 2.48
C ALA A 205 16.97 -22.51 3.05
N ASN A 206 16.72 -23.76 2.63
CA ASN A 206 16.34 -24.87 3.51
C ASN A 206 16.33 -26.18 2.72
#